data_AF-A0A238YLW1-F1
#
_entry.id   AF-A0A238YLW1-F1
#
_cell.length_a   1.000
_cell.length_b   1.000
_cell.length_c   1.000
_cell.angle_alpha   90.00
_cell.angle_beta   90.00
_cell.angle_gamma   90.00
#
_symmetry.space_group_name_H-M   'P 1'
#
loop_
_entity.id
_entity.type
_entity.pdbx_description
1 polymer ?
#
loop_
_entity_poly.entity_id
_entity_poly.type
_entity_poly.pdbx_seq_one_letter_code
_entity_poly.pdbx_strand_id
1 'polypeptide(L)'
;MFGLIINLLITIIFIVPLLRKGTSLDVFIIWGLYFMSSVLAFFFDPGDIRGFTRFSDYPDSYFILYGIFACYCLSPLYTIRNPKYKPELKHVNFNINQRRLLMFGVLGGIYAIIYVFPHAFKSVALGASEIRNSFLKDKTNTVLPISIFTTIAVAFASFFSVFLAVFFMSLKSNLSKTWRYLLFIASLSYIVVSLAYTARDGFLFYIIFGSIFVTNYWSYFNDRLKKRIKIFGFSVLAIGVFVLGSFTQDRFGDSDAGTMGYIATQPYVFAENIIQREGYGDQYYYGTSLRLPLINRVLGIPIEEFDRTEPYEWTFGTFLTDFYNVNGFLSLIILSVLFTEYFRYQFKKSKNSSLRYLLVYTFYVHFIVSGLFYFRLGSFSGNVFMLILVIFISLQKKNSIQ
;
A
#
# COMPACT_ATOMS: atom_id res chain seq x y z
N MET A 1 -19.84 -14.05 15.40
CA MET A 1 -20.58 -13.90 14.10
C MET A 1 -21.28 -12.56 14.01
N PHE A 2 -22.00 -12.16 15.06
CA PHE A 2 -22.71 -10.88 15.11
C PHE A 2 -21.79 -9.66 14.89
N GLY A 3 -20.58 -9.65 15.44
CA GLY A 3 -19.59 -8.58 15.23
C GLY A 3 -19.16 -8.40 13.77
N LEU A 4 -19.01 -9.49 13.01
CA LEU A 4 -18.74 -9.43 11.56
C LEU A 4 -19.94 -8.88 10.78
N ILE A 5 -21.17 -9.25 11.16
CA ILE A 5 -22.39 -8.69 10.58
C ILE A 5 -22.41 -7.18 10.78
N ILE A 6 -22.12 -6.70 11.99
CA ILE A 6 -22.04 -5.26 12.26
C ILE A 6 -20.90 -4.62 11.47
N ASN A 7 -19.71 -5.25 11.41
CA ASN A 7 -18.60 -4.75 10.60
C ASN A 7 -19.02 -4.52 9.14
N LEU A 8 -19.69 -5.51 8.54
CA LEU A 8 -20.22 -5.42 7.18
C LEU A 8 -21.26 -4.30 7.04
N LEU A 9 -22.19 -4.20 7.99
CA LEU A 9 -23.20 -3.14 7.99
C LEU A 9 -22.57 -1.75 8.09
N ILE A 10 -21.54 -1.57 8.92
CA ILE A 10 -20.77 -0.32 9.00
C ILE A 10 -20.16 -0.01 7.63
N THR A 11 -19.46 -0.97 7.01
CA THR A 11 -18.87 -0.76 5.68
C THR A 11 -19.92 -0.43 4.62
N ILE A 12 -21.10 -1.06 4.66
CA ILE A 12 -22.24 -0.76 3.78
C ILE A 12 -22.76 0.65 4.03
N ILE A 13 -22.98 1.05 5.28
CA ILE A 13 -23.48 2.39 5.62
C ILE A 13 -22.53 3.46 5.07
N PHE A 14 -21.22 3.22 5.10
CA PHE A 14 -20.23 4.15 4.55
C PHE A 14 -20.13 4.07 3.00
N ILE A 15 -20.37 2.92 2.37
CA ILE A 15 -20.35 2.80 0.90
C ILE A 15 -21.61 3.40 0.24
N VAL A 16 -22.77 3.37 0.90
CA VAL A 16 -24.04 3.86 0.34
C VAL A 16 -23.97 5.33 -0.10
N PRO A 17 -23.44 6.28 0.70
CA PRO A 17 -23.22 7.64 0.24
C PRO A 17 -22.39 7.71 -1.05
N LEU A 18 -21.45 6.80 -1.24
CA LEU A 18 -20.57 6.74 -2.42
C LEU A 18 -21.27 6.16 -3.64
N LEU A 19 -22.27 5.29 -3.48
CA LEU A 19 -23.08 4.78 -4.61
C LEU A 19 -23.90 5.86 -5.32
N ARG A 20 -24.05 7.05 -4.72
CA ARG A 20 -24.73 8.19 -5.35
C ARG A 20 -23.96 8.67 -6.60
N LYS A 21 -24.71 9.09 -7.63
CA LYS A 21 -24.21 9.57 -8.94
C LYS A 21 -23.03 10.55 -8.77
N GLY A 22 -21.96 10.32 -9.54
CA GLY A 22 -20.78 11.21 -9.61
C GLY A 22 -19.57 10.78 -8.78
N THR A 23 -19.63 9.66 -8.04
CA THR A 23 -18.44 9.09 -7.41
C THR A 23 -17.51 8.49 -8.46
N SER A 24 -16.21 8.78 -8.35
CA SER A 24 -15.22 8.29 -9.29
C SER A 24 -14.85 6.84 -8.99
N LEU A 25 -14.57 6.07 -10.05
CA LEU A 25 -14.35 4.62 -9.98
C LEU A 25 -13.14 4.23 -9.10
N ASP A 26 -12.12 5.07 -9.02
CA ASP A 26 -11.00 4.91 -8.10
C ASP A 26 -11.40 4.88 -6.63
N VAL A 27 -12.37 5.72 -6.22
CA VAL A 27 -12.90 5.72 -4.85
C VAL A 27 -13.63 4.40 -4.58
N PHE A 28 -14.38 3.90 -5.56
CA PHE A 28 -15.03 2.59 -5.47
C PHE A 28 -14.04 1.44 -5.40
N ILE A 29 -12.93 1.48 -6.14
CA ILE A 29 -11.88 0.45 -6.06
C ILE A 29 -11.32 0.40 -4.64
N ILE A 30 -10.95 1.55 -4.06
CA ILE A 30 -10.34 1.60 -2.73
C ILE A 30 -11.32 1.11 -1.64
N TRP A 31 -12.56 1.60 -1.66
CA TRP A 31 -13.60 1.11 -0.73
C TRP A 31 -13.93 -0.37 -0.95
N GLY A 32 -14.01 -0.78 -2.22
CA GLY A 32 -14.29 -2.15 -2.61
C GLY A 32 -13.28 -3.14 -2.04
N LEU A 33 -12.00 -2.76 -1.94
CA LEU A 33 -10.98 -3.60 -1.32
C LEU A 33 -11.26 -3.86 0.18
N TYR A 34 -11.62 -2.84 0.95
CA TYR A 34 -11.96 -2.99 2.38
C TYR A 34 -13.32 -3.67 2.58
N PHE A 35 -14.29 -3.38 1.71
CA PHE A 35 -15.57 -4.08 1.70
C PHE A 35 -15.40 -5.56 1.38
N MET A 36 -14.58 -5.92 0.39
CA MET A 36 -14.23 -7.31 0.10
C MET A 36 -13.59 -7.98 1.31
N SER A 37 -12.72 -7.29 2.05
CA SER A 37 -12.15 -7.82 3.28
C SER A 37 -13.23 -8.18 4.31
N SER A 38 -14.18 -7.27 4.58
CA SER A 38 -15.32 -7.55 5.46
C SER A 38 -16.19 -8.71 4.97
N VAL A 39 -16.48 -8.80 3.67
CA VAL A 39 -17.33 -9.85 3.09
C VAL A 39 -16.63 -11.21 3.11
N LEU A 40 -15.37 -11.26 2.70
CA LEU A 40 -14.62 -12.51 2.61
C LEU A 40 -14.34 -13.10 3.99
N ALA A 41 -14.25 -12.27 5.03
CA ALA A 41 -14.10 -12.75 6.41
C ALA A 41 -15.22 -13.72 6.85
N PHE A 42 -16.44 -13.61 6.30
CA PHE A 42 -17.54 -14.55 6.62
C PHE A 42 -17.32 -15.95 6.09
N PHE A 43 -16.53 -16.08 5.02
CA PHE A 43 -16.28 -17.35 4.34
C PHE A 43 -14.94 -17.96 4.76
N PHE A 44 -14.35 -17.45 5.84
CA PHE A 44 -13.03 -17.83 6.30
C PHE A 44 -13.08 -18.12 7.80
N ASP A 45 -12.73 -19.35 8.19
CA ASP A 45 -12.59 -19.71 9.60
C ASP A 45 -11.16 -19.37 10.08
N PRO A 46 -10.98 -18.48 11.06
CA PRO A 46 -9.65 -18.21 11.61
C PRO A 46 -9.01 -19.45 12.24
N GLY A 47 -9.80 -20.44 12.70
CA GLY A 47 -9.30 -21.68 13.28
C GLY A 47 -8.49 -22.55 12.31
N ASP A 48 -8.65 -22.35 11.00
CA ASP A 48 -7.86 -23.03 9.97
C ASP A 48 -6.44 -22.44 9.85
N ILE A 49 -6.22 -21.26 10.43
CA ILE A 49 -4.89 -20.66 10.53
C ILE A 49 -4.26 -21.12 11.84
N ARG A 50 -3.19 -21.91 11.72
CA ARG A 50 -2.38 -22.31 12.87
C ARG A 50 -2.06 -21.08 13.74
N GLY A 51 -2.27 -21.20 15.05
CA GLY A 51 -1.94 -20.15 16.01
C GLY A 51 -2.96 -19.03 16.15
N PHE A 52 -4.08 -19.06 15.43
CA PHE A 52 -5.19 -18.15 15.65
C PHE A 52 -6.17 -18.74 16.67
N THR A 53 -6.77 -17.85 17.47
CA THR A 53 -7.89 -18.19 18.33
C THR A 53 -9.08 -18.69 17.50
N ARG A 54 -9.90 -19.60 18.06
CA ARG A 54 -11.14 -20.04 17.40
C ARG A 54 -12.13 -18.90 17.27
N PHE A 55 -12.95 -18.96 16.24
CA PHE A 55 -13.92 -17.90 15.95
C PHE A 55 -14.86 -17.58 17.13
N SER A 56 -15.28 -18.60 17.88
CA SER A 56 -16.20 -18.46 19.02
C SER A 56 -15.66 -17.59 20.14
N ASP A 57 -14.35 -17.43 20.23
CA ASP A 57 -13.70 -16.82 21.38
C ASP A 57 -13.32 -15.35 21.11
N TYR A 58 -13.51 -14.86 19.88
CA TYR A 58 -13.30 -13.44 19.58
C TYR A 58 -14.47 -12.60 20.10
N PRO A 59 -14.19 -11.55 20.89
CA PRO A 59 -15.19 -10.55 21.25
C PRO A 59 -15.74 -9.85 20.00
N ASP A 60 -17.07 -9.78 19.87
CA ASP A 60 -17.73 -9.10 18.75
C ASP A 60 -17.31 -7.62 18.63
N SER A 61 -16.97 -6.99 19.76
CA SER A 61 -16.50 -5.60 19.85
C SER A 61 -15.25 -5.34 19.00
N TYR A 62 -14.35 -6.31 18.84
CA TYR A 62 -13.10 -6.12 18.09
C TYR A 62 -13.35 -6.00 16.59
N PHE A 63 -14.30 -6.76 16.05
CA PHE A 63 -14.72 -6.63 14.65
C PHE A 63 -15.47 -5.31 14.39
N ILE A 64 -16.27 -4.85 15.37
CA ILE A 64 -16.96 -3.55 15.29
C ILE A 64 -15.92 -2.42 15.28
N LEU A 65 -14.94 -2.45 16.18
CA LEU A 65 -13.87 -1.46 16.24
C LEU A 65 -13.05 -1.42 14.95
N TYR A 66 -12.69 -2.58 14.38
CA TYR A 66 -12.04 -2.65 13.08
C TYR A 66 -12.84 -1.90 12.00
N GLY A 67 -14.16 -2.12 11.95
CA GLY A 67 -15.04 -1.46 10.97
C GLY A 67 -15.12 0.05 11.15
N ILE A 68 -15.24 0.52 12.40
CA ILE A 68 -15.27 1.94 12.74
C ILE A 68 -13.96 2.61 12.32
N PHE A 69 -12.81 2.07 12.73
CA PHE A 69 -11.51 2.68 12.42
C PHE A 69 -11.19 2.61 10.93
N ALA A 70 -11.46 1.50 10.25
CA ALA A 70 -11.27 1.38 8.81
C ALA A 70 -12.10 2.42 8.06
N CYS A 71 -13.39 2.55 8.39
CA CYS A 71 -14.26 3.54 7.76
C CYS A 71 -13.86 4.98 8.09
N TYR A 72 -13.41 5.25 9.32
CA TYR A 72 -12.90 6.56 9.71
C TYR A 72 -11.65 6.94 8.91
N CYS A 73 -10.67 6.04 8.80
CA CYS A 73 -9.46 6.26 8.01
C CYS A 73 -9.75 6.32 6.50
N LEU A 74 -10.80 5.69 5.99
CA LEU A 74 -11.25 5.81 4.60
C LEU A 74 -12.04 7.10 4.32
N SER A 75 -12.52 7.80 5.35
CA SER A 75 -13.34 9.00 5.20
C SER A 75 -12.70 10.19 4.44
N PRO A 76 -11.36 10.35 4.33
CA PRO A 76 -10.78 11.35 3.44
C PRO A 76 -11.22 11.20 1.97
N LEU A 77 -11.65 10.00 1.54
CA LEU A 77 -12.22 9.76 0.22
C LEU A 77 -13.50 10.58 -0.05
N TYR A 78 -14.28 10.93 0.97
CA TYR A 78 -15.43 11.83 0.80
C TYR A 78 -15.00 13.25 0.42
N THR A 79 -13.82 13.68 0.85
CA THR A 79 -13.25 14.98 0.45
C THR A 79 -12.84 14.93 -1.02
N ILE A 80 -12.17 13.86 -1.45
CA ILE A 80 -11.76 13.65 -2.85
C ILE A 80 -12.95 13.60 -3.81
N ARG A 81 -14.05 12.95 -3.40
CA ARG A 81 -15.26 12.81 -4.21
C ARG A 81 -15.84 14.15 -4.62
N ASN A 82 -15.77 15.16 -3.75
CA ASN A 82 -16.38 16.45 -4.02
C ASN A 82 -15.60 17.17 -5.15
N PRO A 83 -16.24 17.46 -6.31
CA PRO A 83 -15.58 18.13 -7.42
C PRO A 83 -14.92 19.47 -7.01
N LYS A 84 -15.43 20.14 -5.96
CA LYS A 84 -14.83 21.38 -5.42
C LYS A 84 -13.40 21.21 -4.90
N TYR A 85 -13.02 20.00 -4.51
CA TYR A 85 -11.69 19.69 -3.97
C TYR A 85 -10.81 18.88 -4.91
N LYS A 86 -11.34 18.45 -6.06
CA LYS A 86 -10.58 17.80 -7.13
C LYS A 86 -10.19 18.88 -8.13
N PRO A 87 -8.93 19.38 -8.13
CA PRO A 87 -8.51 20.29 -9.16
C PRO A 87 -8.71 19.60 -10.50
N GLU A 88 -9.14 20.35 -11.51
CA GLU A 88 -8.96 19.86 -12.87
C GLU A 88 -7.48 19.50 -13.01
N LEU A 89 -7.22 18.26 -13.44
CA LEU A 89 -5.90 17.80 -13.79
C LEU A 89 -5.55 18.47 -15.13
N LYS A 90 -5.36 19.79 -15.07
CA LYS A 90 -4.96 20.69 -16.16
C LYS A 90 -3.49 20.44 -16.49
N HIS A 91 -3.05 21.05 -17.59
CA HIS A 91 -1.64 21.07 -17.97
C HIS A 91 -0.77 21.53 -16.79
N VAL A 92 0.00 20.60 -16.22
CA VAL A 92 0.97 20.92 -15.16
C VAL A 92 2.27 21.32 -15.81
N ASN A 93 2.63 22.60 -15.67
CA ASN A 93 3.94 23.10 -16.05
C ASN A 93 4.92 22.85 -14.90
N PHE A 94 5.77 21.83 -15.07
CA PHE A 94 6.85 21.56 -14.14
C PHE A 94 7.93 22.63 -14.27
N ASN A 95 8.22 23.33 -13.18
CA ASN A 95 9.35 24.24 -13.09
C ASN A 95 10.69 23.48 -13.11
N ILE A 96 11.80 24.19 -13.30
CA ILE A 96 13.13 23.56 -13.44
C ILE A 96 13.52 22.70 -12.22
N ASN A 97 13.19 23.15 -11.01
CA ASN A 97 13.51 22.43 -9.79
C ASN A 97 12.69 21.14 -9.67
N GLN A 98 11.39 21.19 -10.00
CA GLN A 98 10.52 20.02 -10.05
C GLN A 98 10.99 19.02 -11.13
N ARG A 99 11.45 19.49 -12.29
CA ARG A 99 12.02 18.63 -13.33
C ARG A 99 13.32 17.96 -12.89
N ARG A 100 14.23 18.70 -12.24
CA ARG A 100 15.48 18.15 -11.68
C ARG A 100 15.20 17.08 -10.64
N LEU A 101 14.25 17.35 -9.75
CA LEU A 101 13.82 16.43 -8.71
C LEU A 101 13.16 15.16 -9.29
N LEU A 102 12.33 15.33 -10.32
CA LEU A 102 11.75 14.22 -11.06
C LEU A 102 12.83 13.40 -11.78
N MET A 103 13.84 14.05 -12.37
CA MET A 103 14.96 13.38 -13.01
C MET A 103 15.70 12.51 -12.00
N PHE A 104 16.04 13.06 -10.84
CA PHE A 104 16.72 12.34 -9.77
C PHE A 104 15.92 11.10 -9.33
N GLY A 105 14.61 11.24 -9.13
CA GLY A 105 13.74 10.11 -8.80
C GLY A 105 13.70 9.05 -9.90
N VAL A 106 13.55 9.46 -11.17
CA VAL A 106 13.53 8.56 -12.33
C VAL A 106 14.85 7.80 -12.49
N LEU A 107 15.99 8.50 -12.37
CA LEU A 107 17.30 7.87 -12.42
C LEU A 107 17.48 6.86 -11.27
N GLY A 108 17.02 7.20 -10.06
CA GLY A 108 17.02 6.28 -8.93
C GLY A 108 16.12 5.06 -9.15
N GLY A 109 14.95 5.23 -9.76
CA GLY A 109 14.06 4.12 -10.12
C GLY A 109 14.66 3.20 -11.20
N ILE A 110 15.32 3.76 -12.21
CA ILE A 110 16.05 2.99 -13.24
C ILE A 110 17.25 2.28 -12.63
N TYR A 111 18.01 2.96 -11.75
CA TYR A 111 19.08 2.35 -10.99
C TYR A 111 18.59 1.14 -10.18
N ALA A 112 17.45 1.28 -9.49
CA ALA A 112 16.85 0.17 -8.74
C ALA A 112 16.53 -1.04 -9.64
N ILE A 113 16.04 -0.80 -10.86
CA ILE A 113 15.82 -1.87 -11.85
C ILE A 113 17.16 -2.52 -12.21
N ILE A 114 18.12 -1.76 -12.73
CA ILE A 114 19.38 -2.30 -13.23
C ILE A 114 20.14 -3.06 -12.14
N TYR A 115 20.19 -2.50 -10.93
CA TYR A 115 20.90 -3.09 -9.80
C TYR A 115 20.24 -4.39 -9.32
N VAL A 116 18.91 -4.42 -9.19
CA VAL A 116 18.19 -5.55 -8.60
C VAL A 116 17.85 -6.64 -9.62
N PHE A 117 17.81 -6.32 -10.91
CA PHE A 117 17.40 -7.25 -11.96
C PHE A 117 18.16 -8.59 -11.97
N PRO A 118 19.50 -8.64 -11.82
CA PRO A 118 20.23 -9.91 -11.75
C PRO A 118 19.79 -10.79 -10.57
N HIS A 119 19.53 -10.17 -9.42
CA HIS A 119 19.05 -10.86 -8.21
C HIS A 119 17.61 -11.34 -8.37
N ALA A 120 16.76 -10.55 -9.02
CA ALA A 120 15.40 -10.94 -9.37
C ALA A 120 15.37 -12.16 -10.29
N PHE A 121 16.21 -12.17 -11.32
CA PHE A 121 16.34 -13.31 -12.22
C PHE A 121 16.80 -14.58 -11.48
N LYS A 122 17.84 -14.47 -10.65
CA LYS A 122 18.33 -15.58 -9.81
C LYS A 122 17.22 -16.11 -8.88
N SER A 123 16.47 -15.22 -8.24
CA SER A 123 15.39 -15.60 -7.30
C SER A 123 14.26 -16.35 -7.99
N VAL A 124 13.83 -15.87 -9.15
CA VAL A 124 12.78 -16.53 -9.94
C VAL A 124 13.25 -17.90 -10.44
N ALA A 125 14.53 -18.04 -10.81
CA ALA A 125 15.08 -19.31 -11.25
C ALA A 125 15.16 -20.37 -10.12
N LEU A 126 15.41 -19.95 -8.87
CA LEU A 126 15.46 -20.84 -7.70
C LEU A 126 14.06 -21.22 -7.17
N GLY A 127 13.05 -20.38 -7.40
CA GLY A 127 11.69 -20.62 -6.90
C GLY A 127 11.44 -20.04 -5.51
N ALA A 128 10.17 -19.87 -5.12
CA ALA A 128 9.82 -19.12 -3.90
C ALA A 128 10.10 -19.92 -2.63
N SER A 129 9.88 -21.24 -2.66
CA SER A 129 10.14 -22.14 -1.53
C SER A 129 11.62 -22.15 -1.13
N GLU A 130 12.53 -22.28 -2.09
CA GLU A 130 13.98 -22.33 -1.81
C GLU A 130 14.49 -21.00 -1.25
N ILE A 131 14.10 -19.88 -1.87
CA ILE A 131 14.47 -18.54 -1.38
C ILE A 131 13.97 -18.33 0.06
N ARG A 132 12.74 -18.74 0.38
CA ARG A 132 12.23 -18.64 1.75
C ARG A 132 13.02 -19.51 2.73
N ASN A 133 13.35 -20.74 2.34
CA ASN A 133 14.12 -21.64 3.17
C ASN A 133 15.55 -21.14 3.39
N SER A 134 16.18 -20.51 2.40
CA SER A 134 17.49 -19.88 2.57
C SER A 134 17.43 -18.70 3.54
N PHE A 135 16.41 -17.85 3.44
CA PHE A 135 16.18 -16.76 4.40
C PHE A 135 15.94 -17.25 5.84
N LEU A 136 15.22 -18.36 6.00
CA LEU A 136 14.90 -18.91 7.33
C LEU A 136 16.09 -19.63 7.98
N LYS A 137 16.92 -20.32 7.18
CA LYS A 137 18.03 -21.15 7.69
C LYS A 137 19.34 -20.37 7.83
N ASP A 138 19.56 -19.36 7.00
CA ASP A 138 20.81 -18.61 6.99
C ASP A 138 20.55 -17.12 6.73
N LYS A 139 20.47 -16.35 7.84
CA LYS A 139 20.27 -14.89 7.80
C LYS A 139 21.37 -14.16 7.00
N THR A 140 22.50 -14.81 6.70
CA THR A 140 23.59 -14.24 5.90
C THR A 140 23.45 -14.50 4.39
N ASN A 141 22.63 -15.48 4.00
CA ASN A 141 22.45 -15.89 2.61
C ASN A 141 21.21 -15.22 1.98
N THR A 142 21.17 -13.89 2.07
CA THR A 142 20.11 -13.08 1.46
C THR A 142 20.36 -12.91 -0.03
N VAL A 143 19.33 -13.07 -0.87
CA VAL A 143 19.48 -12.93 -2.34
C VAL A 143 20.00 -11.55 -2.74
N LEU A 144 19.55 -10.52 -2.02
CA LEU A 144 20.06 -9.17 -2.15
C LEU A 144 21.23 -8.97 -1.18
N PRO A 145 22.34 -8.37 -1.63
CA PRO A 145 23.49 -8.12 -0.77
C PRO A 145 23.15 -7.10 0.31
N ILE A 146 23.68 -7.28 1.52
CA ILE A 146 23.56 -6.30 2.60
C ILE A 146 24.49 -5.13 2.29
N SER A 147 23.97 -4.10 1.62
CA SER A 147 24.77 -2.95 1.20
C SER A 147 23.96 -1.65 1.17
N ILE A 148 24.68 -0.52 1.18
CA ILE A 148 24.07 0.80 0.98
C ILE A 148 23.39 0.90 -0.40
N PHE A 149 23.92 0.21 -1.41
CA PHE A 149 23.37 0.17 -2.77
C PHE A 149 22.00 -0.49 -2.81
N THR A 150 21.84 -1.63 -2.13
CA THR A 150 20.54 -2.28 -1.94
C THR A 150 19.56 -1.36 -1.23
N THR A 151 20.01 -0.67 -0.18
CA THR A 151 19.17 0.26 0.58
C THR A 151 18.66 1.40 -0.30
N ILE A 152 19.54 1.99 -1.12
CA ILE A 152 19.19 3.05 -2.07
C ILE A 152 18.22 2.54 -3.14
N ALA A 153 18.50 1.36 -3.73
CA ALA A 153 17.63 0.76 -4.75
C ALA A 153 16.21 0.49 -4.22
N VAL A 154 16.08 -0.12 -3.04
CA VAL A 154 14.78 -0.41 -2.42
C VAL A 154 14.04 0.88 -2.01
N ALA A 155 14.77 1.90 -1.54
CA ALA A 155 14.19 3.21 -1.23
C ALA A 155 13.59 3.86 -2.49
N PHE A 156 14.31 3.92 -3.60
CA PHE A 156 13.77 4.47 -4.86
C PHE A 156 12.64 3.63 -5.44
N ALA A 157 12.71 2.30 -5.36
CA ALA A 157 11.62 1.44 -5.78
C ALA A 157 10.32 1.69 -5.01
N SER A 158 10.40 2.18 -3.76
CA SER A 158 9.22 2.54 -2.96
C SER A 158 8.45 3.74 -3.55
N PHE A 159 9.06 4.53 -4.44
CA PHE A 159 8.42 5.64 -5.17
C PHE A 159 7.68 5.22 -6.44
N PHE A 160 7.56 3.93 -6.75
CA PHE A 160 6.92 3.44 -7.98
C PHE A 160 5.53 4.04 -8.24
N SER A 161 4.72 4.19 -7.20
CA SER A 161 3.37 4.76 -7.30
C SER A 161 3.40 6.25 -7.66
N VAL A 162 4.41 7.00 -7.22
CA VAL A 162 4.64 8.40 -7.60
C VAL A 162 5.06 8.49 -9.06
N PHE A 163 5.97 7.62 -9.52
CA PHE A 163 6.36 7.58 -10.94
C PHE A 163 5.17 7.24 -11.83
N LEU A 164 4.34 6.29 -11.41
CA LEU A 164 3.10 5.93 -12.12
C LEU A 164 2.10 7.09 -12.15
N ALA A 165 1.89 7.77 -11.02
CA ALA A 165 1.01 8.93 -10.94
C ALA A 165 1.47 10.05 -11.88
N VAL A 166 2.78 10.38 -11.84
CA VAL A 166 3.38 11.42 -12.68
C VAL A 166 3.40 11.00 -14.15
N PHE A 167 3.55 9.71 -14.47
CA PHE A 167 3.38 9.18 -15.82
C PHE A 167 2.00 9.51 -16.37
N PHE A 168 0.92 9.21 -15.65
CA PHE A 168 -0.44 9.55 -16.11
C PHE A 168 -0.66 11.06 -16.24
N MET A 169 -0.15 11.85 -15.30
CA MET A 169 -0.19 13.31 -15.40
C MET A 169 0.61 13.82 -16.61
N SER A 170 1.72 13.16 -16.96
CA SER A 170 2.58 13.55 -18.09
C SER A 170 1.91 13.39 -19.45
N LEU A 171 0.86 12.56 -19.54
CA LEU A 171 0.05 12.43 -20.75
C LEU A 171 -0.68 13.73 -21.09
N LYS A 172 -0.95 14.59 -20.10
CA LYS A 172 -1.59 15.90 -20.25
C LYS A 172 -0.63 17.07 -20.06
N SER A 173 0.65 16.84 -19.80
CA SER A 173 1.62 17.93 -19.62
C SER A 173 2.52 18.09 -20.85
N ASN A 174 3.29 19.18 -20.85
CA ASN A 174 4.28 19.48 -21.89
C ASN A 174 5.58 18.67 -21.75
N LEU A 175 5.53 17.52 -21.04
CA LEU A 175 6.66 16.61 -20.96
C LEU A 175 6.84 15.85 -22.28
N SER A 176 8.09 15.77 -22.74
CA SER A 176 8.45 15.07 -23.97
C SER A 176 8.14 13.56 -23.88
N LYS A 177 8.03 12.89 -25.03
CA LYS A 177 7.80 11.43 -25.09
C LYS A 177 8.85 10.65 -24.28
N THR A 178 10.10 11.08 -24.31
CA THR A 178 11.20 10.49 -23.53
C THR A 178 10.91 10.47 -22.04
N TRP A 179 10.43 11.58 -21.48
CA TRP A 179 10.04 11.65 -20.07
C TRP A 179 8.94 10.64 -19.73
N ARG A 180 7.96 10.48 -20.62
CA ARG A 180 6.85 9.53 -20.43
C ARG A 180 7.38 8.09 -20.38
N TYR A 181 8.29 7.73 -21.27
CA TYR A 181 8.92 6.40 -21.26
C TYR A 181 9.77 6.18 -20.00
N LEU A 182 10.59 7.16 -19.61
CA LEU A 182 11.42 7.04 -18.42
C LEU A 182 10.58 6.90 -17.13
N LEU A 183 9.48 7.65 -17.01
CA LEU A 183 8.54 7.53 -15.88
C LEU A 183 7.86 6.17 -15.85
N PHE A 184 7.43 5.67 -17.02
CA PHE A 184 6.84 4.35 -17.14
C PHE A 184 7.83 3.26 -16.71
N ILE A 185 9.06 3.29 -17.24
CA ILE A 185 10.12 2.34 -16.86
C ILE A 185 10.41 2.44 -15.36
N ALA A 186 10.64 3.64 -14.82
CA ALA A 186 10.91 3.82 -13.40
C ALA A 186 9.77 3.29 -12.51
N SER A 187 8.51 3.37 -12.96
CA SER A 187 7.36 2.80 -12.23
C SER A 187 7.40 1.26 -12.11
N LEU A 188 8.16 0.56 -12.94
CA LEU A 188 8.34 -0.90 -12.87
C LEU A 188 9.35 -1.33 -11.81
N SER A 189 10.09 -0.39 -11.20
CA SER A 189 11.15 -0.67 -10.21
C SER A 189 10.68 -1.54 -9.06
N TYR A 190 9.47 -1.32 -8.55
CA TYR A 190 8.95 -2.12 -7.45
C TYR A 190 8.62 -3.56 -7.85
N ILE A 191 8.20 -3.80 -9.09
CA ILE A 191 7.99 -5.17 -9.58
C ILE A 191 9.31 -5.94 -9.55
N VAL A 192 10.39 -5.33 -10.06
CA VAL A 192 11.72 -5.94 -10.09
C VAL A 192 12.24 -6.22 -8.68
N VAL A 193 12.09 -5.25 -7.76
CA VAL A 193 12.44 -5.46 -6.35
C VAL A 193 11.63 -6.57 -5.70
N SER A 194 10.34 -6.67 -5.97
CA SER A 194 9.50 -7.73 -5.41
C SER A 194 9.90 -9.12 -5.93
N LEU A 195 10.25 -9.22 -7.21
CA LEU A 195 10.73 -10.46 -7.82
C LEU A 195 12.03 -10.98 -7.20
N ALA A 196 12.91 -10.10 -6.69
CA ALA A 196 14.12 -10.49 -5.95
C ALA A 196 13.84 -11.12 -4.58
N TYR A 197 12.61 -11.06 -4.10
CA TYR A 197 12.13 -11.79 -2.93
C TYR A 197 11.12 -12.87 -3.32
N THR A 198 10.99 -13.17 -4.63
CA THR A 198 9.95 -14.05 -5.18
C THR A 198 8.55 -13.66 -4.67
N ALA A 199 8.36 -12.36 -4.41
CA ALA A 199 7.16 -11.79 -3.84
C ALA A 199 6.21 -11.31 -4.95
N ARG A 200 4.94 -11.64 -4.78
CA ARG A 200 3.87 -11.36 -5.74
C ARG A 200 3.32 -9.93 -5.66
N ASP A 201 3.58 -9.26 -4.55
CA ASP A 201 2.93 -8.01 -4.17
C ASP A 201 3.30 -6.85 -5.09
N GLY A 202 4.48 -6.90 -5.72
CA GLY A 202 4.91 -5.96 -6.76
C GLY A 202 3.90 -5.84 -7.90
N PHE A 203 3.50 -6.99 -8.45
CA PHE A 203 2.51 -7.06 -9.51
C PHE A 203 1.13 -6.65 -9.03
N LEU A 204 0.71 -7.15 -7.86
CA LEU A 204 -0.59 -6.85 -7.28
C LEU A 204 -0.78 -5.34 -7.07
N PHE A 205 0.18 -4.69 -6.40
CA PHE A 205 0.13 -3.25 -6.21
C PHE A 205 0.19 -2.52 -7.56
N TYR A 206 1.06 -2.91 -8.49
CA TYR A 206 1.10 -2.26 -9.79
C TYR A 206 -0.24 -2.31 -10.53
N ILE A 207 -0.96 -3.44 -10.48
CA ILE A 207 -2.31 -3.58 -11.07
C ILE A 207 -3.32 -2.69 -10.35
N ILE A 208 -3.32 -2.66 -9.01
CA ILE A 208 -4.26 -1.83 -8.23
C ILE A 208 -4.02 -0.33 -8.50
N PHE A 209 -2.78 0.15 -8.36
CA PHE A 209 -2.45 1.55 -8.63
C PHE A 209 -2.66 1.91 -10.10
N GLY A 210 -2.28 1.02 -11.02
CA GLY A 210 -2.52 1.19 -12.45
C GLY A 210 -4.01 1.37 -12.73
N SER A 211 -4.87 0.54 -12.14
CA SER A 211 -6.32 0.65 -12.27
C SER A 211 -6.85 1.96 -11.69
N ILE A 212 -6.39 2.36 -10.50
CA ILE A 212 -6.77 3.63 -9.86
C ILE A 212 -6.37 4.85 -10.73
N PHE A 213 -5.18 4.86 -11.32
CA PHE A 213 -4.76 5.97 -12.16
C PHE A 213 -5.38 5.93 -13.56
N VAL A 214 -5.52 4.76 -14.18
CA VAL A 214 -6.23 4.63 -15.48
C VAL A 214 -7.66 5.16 -15.36
N THR A 215 -8.37 4.78 -14.29
CA THR A 215 -9.76 5.21 -14.08
C THR A 215 -9.87 6.70 -13.80
N ASN A 216 -8.94 7.28 -13.04
CA ASN A 216 -8.87 8.72 -12.80
C ASN A 216 -8.64 9.56 -14.07
N TYR A 217 -7.96 8.98 -15.07
CA TYR A 217 -7.64 9.66 -16.33
C TYR A 217 -8.47 9.16 -17.52
N TRP A 218 -9.42 8.26 -17.31
CA TRP A 218 -10.14 7.55 -18.38
C TRP A 218 -10.86 8.46 -19.37
N SER A 219 -11.50 9.52 -18.86
CA SER A 219 -12.23 10.50 -19.67
C SER A 219 -11.33 11.29 -20.62
N TYR A 220 -10.01 11.32 -20.37
CA TYR A 220 -9.05 12.08 -21.17
C TYR A 220 -8.40 11.25 -22.27
N PHE A 221 -8.59 9.93 -22.28
CA PHE A 221 -8.02 9.07 -23.32
C PHE A 221 -8.87 9.12 -24.57
N ASN A 222 -8.24 9.28 -25.73
CA ASN A 222 -8.92 9.03 -27.01
C ASN A 222 -9.27 7.53 -27.16
N ASP A 223 -10.22 7.21 -28.02
CA ASP A 223 -10.73 5.83 -28.12
C ASP A 223 -9.68 4.83 -28.59
N ARG A 224 -8.73 5.28 -29.42
CA ARG A 224 -7.57 4.46 -29.83
C ARG A 224 -6.71 4.08 -28.62
N LEU A 225 -6.41 5.02 -27.72
CA LEU A 225 -5.65 4.76 -26.51
C LEU A 225 -6.46 3.91 -25.52
N LYS A 226 -7.76 4.18 -25.34
CA LYS A 226 -8.65 3.33 -24.51
C LYS A 226 -8.63 1.88 -24.97
N LYS A 227 -8.73 1.63 -26.28
CA LYS A 227 -8.65 0.27 -26.86
C LYS A 227 -7.31 -0.40 -26.54
N ARG A 228 -6.20 0.34 -26.70
CA ARG A 228 -4.85 -0.17 -26.35
C ARG A 228 -4.70 -0.46 -24.86
N ILE A 229 -5.18 0.42 -23.99
CA ILE A 229 -5.17 0.21 -22.53
C ILE A 229 -6.00 -1.01 -22.15
N LYS A 230 -7.17 -1.23 -22.77
CA LYS A 230 -7.98 -2.44 -22.52
C LYS A 230 -7.23 -3.71 -22.89
N ILE A 231 -6.63 -3.75 -24.08
CA ILE A 231 -5.87 -4.91 -24.56
C ILE A 231 -4.65 -5.15 -23.66
N PHE A 232 -3.82 -4.13 -23.45
CA PHE A 232 -2.64 -4.21 -22.60
C PHE A 232 -2.99 -4.57 -21.16
N GLY A 233 -4.02 -3.93 -20.60
CA GLY A 233 -4.50 -4.19 -19.25
C GLY A 233 -5.02 -5.62 -19.08
N PHE A 234 -5.74 -6.15 -20.08
CA PHE A 234 -6.15 -7.56 -20.10
C PHE A 234 -4.93 -8.49 -20.15
N SER A 235 -3.93 -8.20 -20.98
CA SER A 235 -2.69 -8.99 -21.03
C SER A 235 -1.92 -8.95 -19.70
N VAL A 236 -1.77 -7.78 -19.09
CA VAL A 236 -1.12 -7.63 -17.78
C VAL A 236 -1.90 -8.35 -16.69
N LEU A 237 -3.24 -8.29 -16.72
CA LEU A 237 -4.09 -9.02 -15.77
C LEU A 237 -3.95 -10.53 -15.95
N ALA A 238 -3.95 -11.02 -17.19
CA ALA A 238 -3.79 -12.45 -17.49
C ALA A 238 -2.42 -12.97 -17.03
N ILE A 239 -1.34 -12.25 -17.35
CA ILE A 239 0.02 -12.56 -16.87
C ILE A 239 0.08 -12.47 -15.34
N GLY A 240 -0.54 -11.44 -14.77
CA GLY A 240 -0.64 -11.26 -13.33
C GLY A 240 -1.32 -12.44 -12.66
N VAL A 241 -2.50 -12.86 -13.12
CA VAL A 241 -3.22 -14.03 -12.61
C VAL A 241 -2.39 -15.29 -12.74
N PHE A 242 -1.69 -15.49 -13.85
CA PHE A 242 -0.80 -16.64 -14.03
C PHE A 242 0.36 -16.65 -13.02
N VAL A 243 1.07 -15.53 -12.86
CA VAL A 243 2.17 -15.39 -11.89
C VAL A 243 1.69 -15.48 -10.45
N LEU A 244 0.54 -14.87 -10.14
CA LEU A 244 -0.10 -14.98 -8.83
C LEU A 244 -0.49 -16.43 -8.55
N GLY A 245 -1.05 -17.13 -9.53
CA GLY A 245 -1.43 -18.54 -9.44
C GLY A 245 -0.23 -19.45 -9.19
N SER A 246 0.86 -19.29 -9.96
CA SER A 246 2.07 -20.10 -9.79
C SER A 246 2.72 -19.88 -8.43
N PHE A 247 2.88 -18.63 -8.00
CA PHE A 247 3.43 -18.32 -6.67
C PHE A 247 2.50 -18.74 -5.53
N THR A 248 1.19 -18.74 -5.76
CA THR A 248 0.23 -19.24 -4.76
C THR A 248 0.36 -20.75 -4.63
N GLN A 249 0.41 -21.48 -5.74
CA GLN A 249 0.57 -22.93 -5.73
C GLN A 249 1.90 -23.36 -5.10
N ASP A 250 3.01 -22.70 -5.46
CA ASP A 250 4.35 -23.01 -4.91
C ASP A 250 4.44 -22.75 -3.40
N ARG A 251 3.65 -21.79 -2.88
CA ARG A 251 3.71 -21.35 -1.48
C ARG A 251 2.62 -21.92 -0.58
N PHE A 252 1.46 -22.22 -1.14
CA PHE A 252 0.23 -22.59 -0.42
C PHE A 252 -0.45 -23.81 -1.04
N GLY A 253 0.23 -24.61 -1.86
CA GLY A 253 -0.33 -25.83 -2.46
C GLY A 253 -0.93 -26.80 -1.42
N ASP A 254 -0.43 -26.74 -0.17
CA ASP A 254 -0.90 -27.55 0.96
C ASP A 254 -1.78 -26.78 1.96
N SER A 255 -2.18 -25.53 1.67
CA SER A 255 -3.05 -24.74 2.57
C SER A 255 -4.28 -24.22 1.88
N ASP A 256 -5.45 -24.41 2.49
CA ASP A 256 -6.75 -24.02 1.93
C ASP A 256 -6.96 -22.49 1.82
N ALA A 257 -6.13 -21.68 2.49
CA ALA A 257 -6.33 -20.22 2.59
C ALA A 257 -5.90 -19.42 1.33
N GLY A 258 -4.91 -19.89 0.56
CA GLY A 258 -4.42 -19.25 -0.67
C GLY A 258 -4.18 -17.72 -0.60
N THR A 259 -4.33 -17.02 -1.73
CA THR A 259 -4.18 -15.54 -1.80
C THR A 259 -5.35 -14.78 -1.20
N MET A 260 -6.56 -15.33 -1.35
CA MET A 260 -7.79 -14.70 -0.88
C MET A 260 -7.86 -14.65 0.63
N GLY A 261 -7.26 -15.63 1.32
CA GLY A 261 -7.06 -15.63 2.77
C GLY A 261 -6.46 -14.32 3.26
N TYR A 262 -5.48 -13.74 2.56
CA TYR A 262 -4.89 -12.46 2.99
C TYR A 262 -5.88 -11.30 3.06
N ILE A 263 -6.85 -11.23 2.15
CA ILE A 263 -7.86 -10.16 2.20
C ILE A 263 -8.92 -10.51 3.25
N ALA A 264 -9.31 -11.78 3.33
CA ALA A 264 -10.32 -12.28 4.25
C ALA A 264 -9.91 -12.19 5.73
N THR A 265 -8.61 -12.33 6.03
CA THR A 265 -8.13 -12.47 7.40
C THR A 265 -7.94 -11.16 8.14
N GLN A 266 -8.00 -10.02 7.45
CA GLN A 266 -7.67 -8.73 8.04
C GLN A 266 -8.47 -8.36 9.31
N PRO A 267 -9.81 -8.59 9.38
CA PRO A 267 -10.56 -8.36 10.62
C PRO A 267 -10.12 -9.30 11.75
N TYR A 268 -9.79 -10.56 11.42
CA TYR A 268 -9.30 -11.55 12.39
C TYR A 268 -7.91 -11.20 12.89
N VAL A 269 -6.98 -10.83 12.01
CA VAL A 269 -5.62 -10.41 12.38
C VAL A 269 -5.64 -9.22 13.32
N PHE A 270 -6.55 -8.25 13.08
CA PHE A 270 -6.76 -7.14 13.99
C PHE A 270 -7.27 -7.59 15.37
N ALA A 271 -8.32 -8.42 15.40
CA ALA A 271 -8.89 -8.91 16.65
C ALA A 271 -7.91 -9.81 17.44
N GLU A 272 -7.18 -10.68 16.74
CA GLU A 272 -6.18 -11.58 17.32
C GLU A 272 -5.05 -10.81 17.98
N ASN A 273 -4.53 -9.75 17.33
CA ASN A 273 -3.49 -8.91 17.94
C ASN A 273 -3.99 -8.21 19.21
N ILE A 274 -5.28 -7.87 19.31
CA ILE A 274 -5.86 -7.33 20.54
C ILE A 274 -5.88 -8.40 21.63
N ILE A 275 -6.48 -9.56 21.36
CA ILE A 275 -6.61 -10.67 22.32
C ILE A 275 -5.24 -11.08 22.87
N GLN A 276 -4.28 -11.34 21.99
CA GLN A 276 -2.97 -11.85 22.40
C GLN A 276 -2.25 -10.81 23.28
N ARG A 277 -2.35 -9.52 22.97
CA ARG A 277 -1.66 -8.47 23.73
C ARG A 277 -2.33 -8.17 25.07
N GLU A 278 -3.65 -8.27 25.13
CA GLU A 278 -4.37 -8.19 26.41
C GLU A 278 -4.04 -9.40 27.30
N GLY A 279 -3.87 -10.59 26.72
CA GLY A 279 -3.53 -11.82 27.44
C GLY A 279 -2.11 -11.87 27.99
N TYR A 280 -1.13 -11.30 27.28
CA TYR A 280 0.29 -11.39 27.67
C TYR A 280 0.90 -10.12 28.28
N GLY A 281 0.16 -9.00 28.31
CA GLY A 281 0.57 -7.74 28.94
C GLY A 281 1.48 -6.84 28.10
N ASP A 282 1.85 -5.68 28.66
CA ASP A 282 2.48 -4.56 27.95
C ASP A 282 3.83 -4.88 27.27
N GLN A 283 4.50 -5.96 27.71
CA GLN A 283 5.78 -6.42 27.16
C GLN A 283 5.71 -6.90 25.70
N TYR A 284 4.51 -7.08 25.13
CA TYR A 284 4.31 -7.47 23.73
C TYR A 284 4.07 -6.29 22.78
N TYR A 285 4.08 -5.05 23.29
CA TYR A 285 4.09 -3.86 22.43
C TYR A 285 5.44 -3.66 21.77
N TYR A 286 5.46 -3.54 20.44
CA TYR A 286 6.69 -3.36 19.68
C TYR A 286 7.24 -1.92 19.75
N GLY A 287 6.54 -1.05 20.48
CA GLY A 287 6.78 0.38 20.48
C GLY A 287 6.85 0.94 19.07
N THR A 288 7.78 1.85 18.86
CA THR A 288 8.10 2.41 17.55
C THR A 288 9.13 1.60 16.77
N SER A 289 9.73 0.57 17.36
CA SER A 289 10.87 -0.17 16.79
C SER A 289 10.52 -0.88 15.47
N LEU A 290 9.39 -1.59 15.41
CA LEU A 290 9.05 -2.39 14.23
C LEU A 290 8.46 -1.56 13.08
N ARG A 291 7.67 -0.52 13.40
CA ARG A 291 6.82 0.20 12.41
C ARG A 291 7.19 1.66 12.21
N LEU A 292 7.98 2.24 13.11
CA LEU A 292 8.51 3.58 13.00
C LEU A 292 10.04 3.61 13.21
N PRO A 293 10.82 2.69 12.60
CA PRO A 293 12.26 2.55 12.87
C PRO A 293 13.07 3.80 12.50
N LEU A 294 12.56 4.64 11.57
CA LEU A 294 13.22 5.91 11.26
C LEU A 294 13.19 6.86 12.46
N ILE A 295 12.10 6.89 13.23
CA ILE A 295 11.99 7.72 14.43
C ILE A 295 13.01 7.26 15.47
N ASN A 296 13.08 5.95 15.74
CA ASN A 296 14.04 5.40 16.70
C ASN A 296 15.48 5.77 16.33
N ARG A 297 15.83 5.60 15.05
CA ARG A 297 17.17 5.91 14.56
C ARG A 297 17.53 7.40 14.67
N VAL A 298 16.57 8.29 14.42
CA VAL A 298 16.78 9.75 14.54
C VAL A 298 16.88 10.19 16.00
N LEU A 299 16.08 9.60 16.89
CA LEU A 299 16.06 9.94 18.31
C LEU A 299 17.10 9.17 19.14
N GLY A 300 17.85 8.25 18.53
CA GLY A 300 18.81 7.41 19.25
C GLY A 300 18.15 6.39 20.18
N ILE A 301 16.87 6.08 19.98
CA ILE A 301 16.15 5.05 20.75
C ILE A 301 16.60 3.68 20.21
N PRO A 302 17.03 2.75 21.08
CA PRO A 302 17.39 1.39 20.65
C PRO A 302 16.26 0.75 19.84
N ILE A 303 16.62 0.07 18.74
CA ILE A 303 15.67 -0.75 17.99
C ILE A 303 15.74 -2.14 18.60
N GLU A 304 14.70 -2.49 19.35
CA GLU A 304 14.57 -3.83 19.92
C GLU A 304 14.30 -4.85 18.82
N GLU A 305 15.04 -5.96 18.85
CA GLU A 305 14.77 -7.10 17.97
C GLU A 305 13.61 -7.90 18.57
N PHE A 306 12.47 -7.87 17.88
CA PHE A 306 11.32 -8.70 18.24
C PHE A 306 11.38 -10.00 17.47
N ASP A 307 11.54 -11.11 18.19
CA ASP A 307 11.39 -12.43 17.60
C ASP A 307 9.90 -12.74 17.45
N ARG A 308 9.48 -13.03 16.22
CA ARG A 308 8.08 -13.30 15.90
C ARG A 308 7.89 -14.80 15.86
N THR A 309 7.44 -15.34 16.97
CA THR A 309 7.35 -16.78 17.21
C THR A 309 5.99 -17.33 16.81
N GLU A 310 4.95 -16.49 16.83
CA GLU A 310 3.58 -16.94 16.59
C GLU A 310 3.05 -16.55 15.20
N PRO A 311 2.30 -17.43 14.51
CA PRO A 311 1.67 -17.18 13.21
C PRO A 311 1.02 -15.82 13.00
N TYR A 312 0.27 -15.33 14.00
CA TYR A 312 -0.43 -14.05 13.89
C TYR A 312 0.51 -12.83 13.83
N GLU A 313 1.76 -12.95 14.31
CA GLU A 313 2.75 -11.86 14.33
C GLU A 313 3.42 -11.64 12.96
N TRP A 314 3.48 -12.69 12.15
CA TRP A 314 3.97 -12.63 10.77
C TRP A 314 2.85 -12.74 9.73
N THR A 315 1.61 -12.97 10.16
CA THR A 315 0.44 -12.80 9.31
C THR A 315 0.29 -11.33 8.96
N PHE A 316 0.07 -11.07 7.68
CA PHE A 316 -0.07 -9.71 7.20
C PHE A 316 -1.36 -9.08 7.76
N GLY A 317 -1.19 -8.02 8.54
CA GLY A 317 -2.29 -7.22 9.10
C GLY A 317 -2.39 -5.84 8.46
N THR A 318 -3.53 -5.21 8.67
CA THR A 318 -3.73 -3.83 8.21
C THR A 318 -2.88 -2.84 8.99
N PHE A 319 -2.77 -1.61 8.48
CA PHE A 319 -2.14 -0.51 9.22
C PHE A 319 -2.79 -0.24 10.58
N LEU A 320 -4.07 -0.62 10.79
CA LEU A 320 -4.74 -0.49 12.09
C LEU A 320 -4.16 -1.44 13.12
N THR A 321 -3.89 -2.68 12.72
CA THR A 321 -3.17 -3.65 13.55
C THR A 321 -1.82 -3.09 13.94
N ASP A 322 -1.11 -2.49 12.98
CA ASP A 322 0.20 -1.90 13.25
C ASP A 322 0.13 -0.64 14.13
N PHE A 323 -0.93 0.16 14.03
CA PHE A 323 -1.15 1.28 14.95
C PHE A 323 -1.45 0.81 16.37
N TYR A 324 -2.25 -0.26 16.52
CA TYR A 324 -2.50 -0.89 17.83
C TYR A 324 -1.20 -1.47 18.40
N ASN A 325 -0.37 -2.08 17.55
CA ASN A 325 0.83 -2.78 17.99
C ASN A 325 1.94 -1.86 18.55
N VAL A 326 1.83 -0.54 18.39
CA VAL A 326 2.75 0.45 18.96
C VAL A 326 2.55 0.60 20.48
N ASN A 327 1.31 0.86 20.93
CA ASN A 327 0.98 1.13 22.34
C ASN A 327 -0.53 0.96 22.62
N GLY A 328 -1.13 -0.09 22.07
CA GLY A 328 -2.52 -0.46 22.28
C GLY A 328 -3.53 0.53 21.69
N PHE A 329 -4.66 0.71 22.37
CA PHE A 329 -5.74 1.59 21.92
C PHE A 329 -5.33 3.06 21.84
N LEU A 330 -4.41 3.51 22.70
CA LEU A 330 -3.95 4.89 22.71
C LEU A 330 -3.27 5.27 21.39
N SER A 331 -2.31 4.45 20.93
CA SER A 331 -1.65 4.68 19.64
C SER A 331 -2.60 4.46 18.47
N LEU A 332 -3.49 3.47 18.54
CA LEU A 332 -4.52 3.24 17.52
C LEU A 332 -5.38 4.48 17.29
N ILE A 333 -5.91 5.08 18.36
CA ILE A 333 -6.75 6.28 18.30
C ILE A 333 -5.95 7.46 17.77
N ILE A 334 -4.80 7.76 18.38
CA ILE A 334 -4.00 8.95 18.03
C ILE A 334 -3.54 8.88 16.58
N LEU A 335 -2.97 7.75 16.14
CA LEU A 335 -2.45 7.61 14.78
C LEU A 335 -3.59 7.62 13.74
N SER A 336 -4.74 7.02 14.04
CA SER A 336 -5.91 7.06 13.15
C SER A 336 -6.46 8.48 12.98
N VAL A 337 -6.54 9.26 14.08
CA VAL A 337 -6.96 10.68 14.05
C VAL A 337 -5.95 11.53 13.28
N LEU A 338 -4.66 11.43 13.61
CA LEU A 338 -3.61 12.18 12.93
C LEU A 338 -3.58 11.87 11.43
N PHE A 339 -3.67 10.60 11.05
CA PHE A 339 -3.74 10.16 9.66
C PHE A 339 -4.94 10.79 8.95
N THR A 340 -6.15 10.63 9.51
CA THR A 340 -7.39 11.06 8.88
C THR A 340 -7.45 12.58 8.72
N GLU A 341 -7.13 13.32 9.79
CA GLU A 341 -7.16 14.79 9.77
C GLU A 341 -6.05 15.39 8.91
N TYR A 342 -4.85 14.78 8.89
CA TYR A 342 -3.78 15.17 7.98
C TYR A 342 -4.25 15.11 6.53
N PHE A 343 -4.78 13.97 6.08
CA PHE A 343 -5.20 13.83 4.68
C PHE A 343 -6.40 14.70 4.32
N ARG A 344 -7.40 14.83 5.21
CA ARG A 344 -8.52 15.78 5.03
C ARG A 344 -8.01 17.21 4.83
N TYR A 345 -7.09 17.66 5.69
CA TYR A 345 -6.48 18.99 5.57
C TYR A 345 -5.70 19.14 4.26
N GLN A 346 -4.86 18.16 3.90
CA GLN A 346 -4.03 18.24 2.70
C GLN A 346 -4.86 18.21 1.40
N PHE A 347 -5.97 17.45 1.34
CA PHE A 347 -6.90 17.50 0.20
C PHE A 347 -7.53 18.89 0.06
N LYS A 348 -8.02 19.48 1.15
CA LYS A 348 -8.59 20.85 1.12
C LYS A 348 -7.56 21.89 0.66
N LYS A 349 -6.30 21.77 1.11
CA LYS A 349 -5.21 22.69 0.76
C LYS A 349 -4.69 22.51 -0.67
N SER A 350 -4.80 21.30 -1.23
CA SER A 350 -4.31 20.97 -2.56
C SER A 350 -5.26 21.30 -3.71
N LYS A 351 -6.48 21.78 -3.41
CA LYS A 351 -7.50 22.14 -4.42
C LYS A 351 -7.05 23.09 -5.54
N ASN A 352 -5.98 23.86 -5.33
CA ASN A 352 -5.46 24.83 -6.31
C ASN A 352 -4.14 24.40 -6.99
N SER A 353 -3.63 23.20 -6.71
CA SER A 353 -2.36 22.73 -7.28
C SER A 353 -2.49 21.26 -7.67
N SER A 354 -2.59 20.99 -8.97
CA SER A 354 -2.77 19.64 -9.49
C SER A 354 -1.62 18.71 -9.11
N LEU A 355 -0.37 19.20 -9.10
CA LEU A 355 0.79 18.41 -8.66
C LEU A 355 0.71 18.09 -7.16
N ARG A 356 0.42 19.08 -6.32
CA ARG A 356 0.27 18.85 -4.87
C ARG A 356 -0.86 17.86 -4.60
N TYR A 357 -2.00 18.04 -5.27
CA TYR A 357 -3.14 17.14 -5.15
C TYR A 357 -2.77 15.72 -5.55
N LEU A 358 -2.07 15.54 -6.69
CA LEU A 358 -1.62 14.24 -7.15
C LEU A 358 -0.67 13.57 -6.14
N LEU A 359 0.26 14.31 -5.56
CA LEU A 359 1.18 13.78 -4.53
C LEU A 359 0.43 13.37 -3.26
N VAL A 360 -0.47 14.21 -2.76
CA VAL A 360 -1.32 13.90 -1.58
C VAL A 360 -2.20 12.68 -1.86
N TYR A 361 -2.84 12.64 -3.03
CA TYR A 361 -3.68 11.54 -3.46
C TYR A 361 -2.88 10.24 -3.57
N THR A 362 -1.73 10.27 -4.23
CA THR A 362 -0.84 9.10 -4.36
C THR A 362 -0.36 8.62 -3.00
N PHE A 363 0.00 9.53 -2.10
CA PHE A 363 0.43 9.17 -0.75
C PHE A 363 -0.70 8.48 0.01
N TYR A 364 -1.90 9.08 0.01
CA TYR A 364 -3.08 8.52 0.66
C TYR A 364 -3.43 7.13 0.13
N VAL A 365 -3.53 6.99 -1.20
CA VAL A 365 -3.84 5.71 -1.85
C VAL A 365 -2.78 4.68 -1.53
N HIS A 366 -1.49 5.07 -1.53
CA HIS A 366 -0.43 4.14 -1.18
C HIS A 366 -0.53 3.66 0.25
N PHE A 367 -0.81 4.56 1.19
CA PHE A 367 -1.01 4.20 2.58
C PHE A 367 -2.17 3.22 2.75
N ILE A 368 -3.34 3.54 2.19
CA ILE A 368 -4.56 2.73 2.33
C ILE A 368 -4.45 1.38 1.61
N VAL A 369 -3.92 1.35 0.38
CA VAL A 369 -3.80 0.11 -0.40
C VAL A 369 -2.74 -0.79 0.21
N SER A 370 -1.52 -0.28 0.48
CA SER A 370 -0.49 -1.12 1.10
C SER A 370 -0.94 -1.57 2.49
N GLY A 371 -1.48 -0.66 3.28
CA GLY A 371 -1.97 -0.93 4.62
C GLY A 371 -3.21 -1.81 4.70
N LEU A 372 -3.83 -2.27 3.60
CA LEU A 372 -4.81 -3.34 3.66
C LEU A 372 -4.15 -4.72 3.64
N PHE A 373 -3.08 -4.88 2.86
CA PHE A 373 -2.41 -6.17 2.70
C PHE A 373 -1.40 -6.35 3.82
N TYR A 374 -0.36 -5.51 3.86
CA TYR A 374 0.59 -5.41 4.96
C TYR A 374 1.12 -3.99 4.99
N PHE A 375 1.22 -3.36 6.16
CA PHE A 375 1.66 -1.97 6.26
C PHE A 375 3.16 -1.80 5.92
N ARG A 376 3.45 -1.84 4.62
CA ARG A 376 4.79 -1.75 4.06
C ARG A 376 5.48 -0.43 4.40
N LEU A 377 4.68 0.62 4.55
CA LEU A 377 5.16 1.94 4.96
C LEU A 377 5.74 1.93 6.38
N GLY A 378 5.45 0.91 7.20
CA GLY A 378 6.06 0.71 8.51
C GLY A 378 7.54 0.26 8.47
N SER A 379 8.05 -0.16 7.30
CA SER A 379 9.49 -0.44 7.14
C SER A 379 10.34 0.84 7.12
N PHE A 380 11.65 0.73 7.33
CA PHE A 380 12.56 1.88 7.24
C PHE A 380 12.47 2.61 5.88
N SER A 381 12.52 1.88 4.76
CA SER A 381 12.37 2.47 3.42
C SER A 381 10.99 3.11 3.22
N GLY A 382 9.95 2.50 3.80
CA GLY A 382 8.60 3.04 3.84
C GLY A 382 8.50 4.36 4.60
N ASN A 383 9.09 4.44 5.79
CA ASN A 383 9.18 5.65 6.60
C ASN A 383 9.91 6.77 5.85
N VAL A 384 11.04 6.46 5.20
CA VAL A 384 11.79 7.41 4.37
C VAL A 384 10.93 7.93 3.22
N PHE A 385 10.20 7.04 2.52
CA PHE A 385 9.24 7.43 1.49
C PHE A 385 8.17 8.39 2.03
N MET A 386 7.57 8.09 3.18
CA MET A 386 6.56 8.95 3.81
C MET A 386 7.13 10.33 4.15
N LEU A 387 8.31 10.38 4.79
CA LEU A 387 8.96 11.63 5.16
C LEU A 387 9.27 12.50 3.95
N ILE A 388 9.86 11.91 2.90
CA ILE A 388 10.17 12.62 1.65
C ILE A 388 8.88 13.15 1.02
N LEU A 389 7.81 12.36 0.95
CA LEU A 389 6.54 12.84 0.40
C LEU A 389 5.93 13.99 1.21
N VAL A 390 5.96 13.92 2.54
CA VAL A 390 5.50 15.01 3.42
C VAL A 390 6.28 16.30 3.14
N ILE A 391 7.62 16.21 3.03
CA ILE A 391 8.48 17.35 2.69
C ILE A 391 8.10 17.88 1.30
N PHE A 392 8.00 17.03 0.29
CA PHE A 392 7.68 17.43 -1.08
C PHE A 392 6.32 18.11 -1.20
N ILE A 393 5.29 17.56 -0.54
CA ILE A 393 3.94 18.14 -0.48
C ILE A 393 3.98 19.52 0.19
N SER A 394 4.79 19.68 1.23
CA SER A 394 4.94 20.93 1.97
C SER A 394 5.66 22.01 1.16
N LEU A 395 6.67 21.62 0.35
CA LEU A 395 7.41 22.50 -0.54
C LEU A 395 6.61 22.95 -1.78
N GLN A 396 5.51 22.27 -2.13
CA GLN A 396 4.63 22.74 -3.20
C GLN A 396 3.91 24.02 -2.76
N LYS A 397 4.46 25.17 -3.16
CA LYS A 397 3.84 26.49 -3.01
C LYS A 397 2.50 26.52 -3.74
N LYS A 398 1.58 27.34 -3.24
CA LYS A 398 0.36 27.69 -3.97
C LYS A 398 0.82 28.46 -5.20
N ASN A 399 0.81 27.84 -6.37
CA ASN A 399 0.92 28.60 -7.60
C ASN A 399 -0.29 29.54 -7.59
N SER A 400 -0.05 30.84 -7.48
CA SER A 400 -1.06 31.82 -7.83
C SER A 400 -1.47 31.49 -9.25
N ILE A 401 -2.73 31.10 -9.42
CA ILE A 401 -3.34 31.01 -10.75
C ILE A 401 -3.21 32.45 -11.29
N GLN A 402 -2.25 32.65 -12.20
CA GLN A 402 -2.19 33.85 -13.01
C GLN A 402 -3.29 33.76 -14.06
#